data_AF-A0A2E4HHM5-F1
#
_entry.id   AF-A0A2E4HHM5-F1
#
_cell.length_a   1.000
_cell.length_b   1.000
_cell.length_c   1.000
_cell.angle_alpha   90.00
_cell.angle_beta   90.00
_cell.angle_gamma   90.00
#
_symmetry.space_group_name_H-M   'P 1'
#
loop_
_entity.id
_entity.type
_entity.pdbx_description
1 polymer ?
#
loop_
_entity_poly.entity_id
_entity_poly.type
_entity_poly.pdbx_seq_one_letter_code
_entity_poly.pdbx_strand_id
1 'polypeptide(L)'
;MMQQPLFSPNSEWLPPETLPDLSSAKRIAVDLETKDPELRHSGPGWATGNGYTTGIAIATDNWSGYLPIRHEGGGNLDPALVLRWLNKTLSGNSDKIFHNALYDVGWLKREGVEVNGKIHDTVIAAPLVDENRRRYSLDSLGFDYCKDRKDETLLKEAATAWSIDAKSEMWRLPSKYVGEYAEQDAVLTLKLWDTLQKKLHQENLMDIYELESSLIPLLIEMRWRGVRVDTDKAEQSVKALAIKEKECVKQIKYKYGVDVDVWASTSVAKAFDKAGLTYPRTQKTNAPSFTGKWLEELNHGLPQLIVQARKFQKIRSAFIENMILEHSHKGRIHGQMHPLRGDSGGTVSGRFSYSTPNLQQVPARDPELGPLVRGLFIPEEGHVWGAYDYSQQEPRLTVHYASRMNLQGSEEAVSAYKDDDADFHQIVADMAGISRKDAKVINLSLSYGMGKNKLIKALGINELEAEALFNNYHSKVPFIKELTLS
;
A
#
# COMPACT_ATOMS: atom_id res chain seq x y z
N MET A 1 -8.62 28.06 22.44
CA MET A 1 -8.42 29.20 21.53
C MET A 1 -6.92 29.40 21.41
N MET A 2 -6.37 29.24 20.21
CA MET A 2 -4.98 29.65 19.94
C MET A 2 -4.82 31.14 20.19
N GLN A 3 -3.64 31.52 20.67
CA GLN A 3 -3.27 32.91 20.82
C GLN A 3 -3.00 33.48 19.42
N GLN A 4 -3.78 34.50 19.02
CA GLN A 4 -3.51 35.19 17.76
C GLN A 4 -2.11 35.80 17.79
N PRO A 5 -1.31 35.61 16.73
CA PRO A 5 0.05 36.14 16.72
C PRO A 5 0.04 37.67 16.65
N LEU A 6 1.06 38.28 17.26
CA LEU A 6 1.26 39.73 17.28
C LEU A 6 1.46 40.33 15.88
N PHE A 7 1.99 39.53 14.95
CA PHE A 7 2.18 39.87 13.55
C PHE A 7 1.63 38.73 12.69
N SER A 8 0.78 39.04 11.73
CA SER A 8 0.27 38.09 10.74
C SER A 8 0.53 38.64 9.34
N PRO A 9 0.78 37.78 8.33
CA PRO A 9 0.90 38.24 6.95
C PRO A 9 -0.41 38.88 6.47
N ASN A 10 -0.31 39.79 5.51
CA ASN A 10 -1.48 40.37 4.85
C ASN A 10 -2.04 39.36 3.84
N SER A 11 -3.37 39.27 3.80
CA SER A 11 -4.10 38.51 2.79
C SER A 11 -5.30 39.34 2.36
N GLU A 12 -5.50 39.46 1.05
CA GLU A 12 -6.66 40.11 0.43
C GLU A 12 -7.74 39.10 0.03
N TRP A 13 -7.46 37.80 0.18
CA TRP A 13 -8.41 36.75 -0.19
C TRP A 13 -9.66 36.78 0.69
N LEU A 14 -10.81 36.63 0.04
CA LEU A 14 -12.12 36.51 0.66
C LEU A 14 -12.86 35.29 0.10
N PRO A 15 -13.63 34.58 0.93
CA PRO A 15 -14.47 33.50 0.42
C PRO A 15 -15.53 34.04 -0.56
N PRO A 16 -16.03 33.21 -1.49
CA PRO A 16 -17.09 33.61 -2.40
C PRO A 16 -18.31 34.16 -1.65
N GLU A 17 -18.80 35.35 -2.07
CA GLU A 17 -19.98 35.98 -1.46
C GLU A 17 -21.27 35.17 -1.69
N THR A 18 -21.32 34.42 -2.80
CA THR A 18 -22.45 33.57 -3.18
C THR A 18 -21.98 32.22 -3.67
N LEU A 19 -22.84 31.21 -3.53
CA LEU A 19 -22.59 29.87 -4.05
C LEU A 19 -23.10 29.79 -5.49
N PRO A 20 -22.23 29.59 -6.49
CA PRO A 20 -22.61 29.66 -7.90
C PRO A 20 -23.45 28.45 -8.33
N ASP A 21 -24.30 28.62 -9.33
CA ASP A 21 -24.94 27.47 -9.98
C ASP A 21 -23.97 26.84 -10.99
N LEU A 22 -23.47 25.65 -10.66
CA LEU A 22 -22.53 24.89 -11.50
C LEU A 22 -23.21 23.75 -12.28
N SER A 23 -24.54 23.74 -12.37
CA SER A 23 -25.28 22.66 -13.06
C SER A 23 -24.96 22.52 -14.55
N SER A 24 -24.43 23.57 -15.20
CA SER A 24 -24.00 23.55 -16.61
C SER A 24 -22.54 23.10 -16.79
N ALA A 25 -21.78 22.95 -15.70
CA ALA A 25 -20.38 22.52 -15.78
C ALA A 25 -20.31 21.07 -16.24
N LYS A 26 -19.53 20.81 -17.28
CA LYS A 26 -19.29 19.43 -17.75
C LYS A 26 -18.32 18.69 -16.84
N ARG A 27 -17.41 19.42 -16.21
CA ARG A 27 -16.30 18.90 -15.41
C ARG A 27 -16.11 19.78 -14.19
N ILE A 28 -15.90 19.15 -13.05
CA ILE A 28 -15.72 19.81 -11.76
C ILE A 28 -14.52 19.17 -11.08
N ALA A 29 -13.43 19.93 -10.93
CA ALA A 29 -12.33 19.54 -10.07
C ALA A 29 -12.67 19.88 -8.62
N VAL A 30 -12.36 18.96 -7.71
CA VAL A 30 -12.66 19.07 -6.29
C VAL A 30 -11.41 18.70 -5.50
N ASP A 31 -11.08 19.50 -4.51
CA ASP A 31 -10.02 19.24 -3.55
C ASP A 31 -10.51 19.59 -2.14
N LEU A 32 -10.16 18.77 -1.14
CA LEU A 32 -10.59 18.97 0.24
C LEU A 32 -9.44 19.31 1.16
N GLU A 33 -9.66 20.36 1.93
CA GLU A 33 -8.87 20.62 3.12
C GLU A 33 -9.49 19.95 4.32
N THR A 34 -8.66 19.32 5.15
CA THR A 34 -9.13 18.43 6.22
C THR A 34 -8.28 18.56 7.48
N LYS A 35 -8.91 18.24 8.61
CA LYS A 35 -8.18 17.82 9.81
C LYS A 35 -8.19 16.30 9.84
N ASP A 36 -7.03 15.67 9.68
CA ASP A 36 -6.87 14.21 9.77
C ASP A 36 -5.61 13.89 10.59
N PRO A 37 -5.72 13.86 11.93
CA PRO A 37 -4.55 13.87 12.83
C PRO A 37 -3.75 12.56 12.78
N GLU A 38 -4.40 11.44 12.44
CA GLU A 38 -3.78 10.11 12.44
C GLU A 38 -3.48 9.59 11.02
N LEU A 39 -3.54 10.47 10.00
CA LEU A 39 -3.39 10.09 8.59
C LEU A 39 -2.13 9.24 8.32
N ARG A 40 -1.00 9.59 8.93
CA ARG A 40 0.27 8.88 8.73
C ARG A 40 0.32 7.52 9.43
N HIS A 41 -0.43 7.37 10.52
CA HIS A 41 -0.40 6.19 11.37
C HIS A 41 -1.52 5.20 11.03
N SER A 42 -2.76 5.67 10.96
CA SER A 42 -3.97 4.85 10.72
C SER A 42 -4.55 5.01 9.30
N GLY A 43 -3.91 5.81 8.45
CA GLY A 43 -4.46 6.18 7.14
C GLY A 43 -5.64 7.16 7.26
N PRO A 44 -6.35 7.44 6.15
CA PRO A 44 -7.45 8.39 6.11
C PRO A 44 -8.53 8.16 7.16
N GLY A 45 -8.78 9.19 7.99
CA GLY A 45 -9.67 9.17 9.14
C GLY A 45 -11.16 9.16 8.81
N TRP A 46 -11.56 9.38 7.55
CA TRP A 46 -12.97 9.39 7.14
C TRP A 46 -13.70 8.07 7.44
N ALA A 47 -13.00 6.94 7.42
CA ALA A 47 -13.59 5.63 7.72
C ALA A 47 -13.89 5.47 9.23
N THR A 48 -13.01 5.98 10.09
CA THR A 48 -13.12 5.86 11.56
C THR A 48 -13.83 7.05 12.19
N GLY A 49 -13.95 8.16 11.47
CA GLY A 49 -14.49 9.42 11.98
C GLY A 49 -13.51 10.24 12.77
N ASN A 50 -12.21 9.99 12.60
CA ASN A 50 -11.18 10.75 13.26
C ASN A 50 -10.76 11.93 12.37
N GLY A 51 -11.46 13.05 12.50
CA GLY A 51 -11.21 14.25 11.70
C GLY A 51 -12.47 14.86 11.11
N TYR A 52 -12.30 15.87 10.26
CA TYR A 52 -13.39 16.53 9.53
C TYR A 52 -12.88 17.35 8.34
N THR A 53 -13.75 17.63 7.38
CA THR A 53 -13.47 18.57 6.29
C THR A 53 -13.53 20.01 6.79
N THR A 54 -12.48 20.78 6.50
CA THR A 54 -12.30 22.17 6.94
C THR A 54 -12.70 23.16 5.85
N GLY A 55 -12.54 22.80 4.58
CA GLY A 55 -13.04 23.54 3.45
C GLY A 55 -12.98 22.74 2.16
N ILE A 56 -13.67 23.23 1.13
CA ILE A 56 -13.80 22.56 -0.17
C ILE A 56 -13.36 23.54 -1.26
N ALA A 57 -12.34 23.19 -2.02
CA ALA A 57 -11.98 23.89 -3.24
C ALA A 57 -12.68 23.27 -4.44
N ILE A 58 -13.21 24.11 -5.31
CA ILE A 58 -13.88 23.72 -6.55
C ILE A 58 -13.27 24.50 -7.70
N ALA A 59 -13.06 23.83 -8.83
CA ALA A 59 -12.74 24.47 -10.10
C ALA A 59 -13.52 23.86 -11.25
N THR A 60 -13.97 24.70 -12.16
CA THR A 60 -14.61 24.39 -13.44
C THR A 60 -13.92 25.20 -14.52
N ASP A 61 -14.29 25.00 -15.79
CA ASP A 61 -13.69 25.76 -16.89
C ASP A 61 -13.91 27.29 -16.78
N ASN A 62 -14.95 27.73 -16.04
CA ASN A 62 -15.37 29.14 -15.96
C ASN A 62 -15.38 29.73 -14.54
N TRP A 63 -15.12 28.93 -13.51
CA TRP A 63 -15.20 29.37 -12.13
C TRP A 63 -14.34 28.50 -11.22
N SER A 64 -13.65 29.11 -10.27
CA SER A 64 -12.98 28.46 -9.15
C SER A 64 -13.25 29.20 -7.85
N GLY A 65 -13.20 28.50 -6.72
CA GLY A 65 -13.33 29.10 -5.41
C GLY A 65 -13.12 28.12 -4.26
N TYR A 66 -12.68 28.64 -3.12
CA TYR A 66 -12.58 27.88 -1.87
C TYR A 66 -13.69 28.22 -0.89
N LEU A 67 -14.34 27.18 -0.37
CA LEU A 67 -15.49 27.25 0.52
C LEU A 67 -15.09 26.75 1.92
N PRO A 68 -14.55 27.62 2.79
CA PRO A 68 -14.18 27.27 4.16
C PRO A 68 -15.42 27.04 5.01
N ILE A 69 -15.44 25.96 5.79
CA ILE A 69 -16.59 25.61 6.64
C ILE A 69 -16.20 25.37 8.11
N ARG A 70 -14.97 24.93 8.41
CA ARG A 70 -14.57 24.54 9.77
C ARG A 70 -13.10 24.84 10.13
N HIS A 71 -12.53 25.93 9.61
CA HIS A 71 -11.24 26.45 10.10
C HIS A 71 -11.35 26.91 11.56
N GLU A 72 -10.40 26.52 12.41
CA GLU A 72 -10.36 26.95 13.82
C GLU A 72 -10.11 28.46 13.93
N GLY A 73 -9.28 29.01 13.03
CA GLY A 73 -8.97 30.44 12.97
C GLY A 73 -10.08 31.33 12.40
N GLY A 74 -11.20 30.75 11.95
CA GLY A 74 -12.36 31.47 11.47
C GLY A 74 -12.35 31.81 9.97
N GLY A 75 -13.29 32.66 9.55
CA GLY A 75 -13.54 32.97 8.13
C GLY A 75 -14.34 31.89 7.40
N ASN A 76 -15.20 31.17 8.12
CA ASN A 76 -16.01 30.07 7.58
C ASN A 76 -17.38 30.57 7.10
N LEU A 77 -17.86 29.95 6.03
CA LEU A 77 -19.27 29.98 5.59
C LEU A 77 -20.11 29.03 6.47
N ASP A 78 -21.44 29.16 6.40
CA ASP A 78 -22.36 28.22 7.05
C ASP A 78 -22.16 26.80 6.47
N PRO A 79 -21.67 25.82 7.26
CA PRO A 79 -21.42 24.47 6.77
C PRO A 79 -22.66 23.81 6.19
N ALA A 80 -23.84 24.04 6.78
CA ALA A 80 -25.07 23.41 6.31
C ALA A 80 -25.49 23.96 4.94
N LEU A 81 -25.26 25.25 4.68
CA LEU A 81 -25.51 25.85 3.38
C LEU A 81 -24.54 25.32 2.32
N VAL A 82 -23.25 25.28 2.63
CA VAL A 82 -22.20 24.81 1.72
C VAL A 82 -22.41 23.33 1.38
N LEU A 83 -22.65 22.46 2.38
CA LEU A 83 -22.82 21.02 2.14
C LEU A 83 -24.10 20.70 1.35
N ARG A 84 -25.21 21.42 1.57
CA ARG A 84 -26.41 21.28 0.74
C ARG A 84 -26.15 21.67 -0.72
N TRP A 85 -25.45 22.78 -0.93
CA TRP A 85 -25.05 23.22 -2.26
C TRP A 85 -24.11 22.21 -2.92
N LEU A 86 -23.09 21.73 -2.20
CA LEU A 86 -22.11 20.77 -2.69
C LEU A 86 -22.77 19.45 -3.07
N ASN A 87 -23.71 18.95 -2.26
CA ASN A 87 -24.49 17.76 -2.60
C ASN A 87 -25.31 17.95 -3.89
N LYS A 88 -25.95 19.11 -4.09
CA LYS A 88 -26.64 19.42 -5.35
C LYS A 88 -25.66 19.46 -6.54
N THR A 89 -24.48 20.04 -6.35
CA THR A 89 -23.46 20.19 -7.39
C THR A 89 -22.82 18.85 -7.79
N LEU A 90 -22.47 18.00 -6.82
CA LEU A 90 -21.74 16.76 -7.08
C LEU A 90 -22.64 15.54 -7.37
N SER A 91 -23.93 15.60 -7.04
CA SER A 91 -24.91 14.57 -7.40
C SER A 91 -25.33 14.58 -8.88
N GLY A 92 -24.97 15.62 -9.64
CA GLY A 92 -25.20 15.70 -11.08
C GLY A 92 -24.34 14.74 -11.91
N ASN A 93 -24.51 14.74 -13.24
CA ASN A 93 -23.81 13.86 -14.17
C ASN A 93 -22.47 14.40 -14.71
N SER A 94 -22.01 15.55 -14.22
CA SER A 94 -20.70 16.10 -14.59
C SER A 94 -19.56 15.13 -14.25
N ASP A 95 -18.44 15.22 -14.95
CA ASP A 95 -17.24 14.49 -14.57
C ASP A 95 -16.60 15.15 -13.35
N LYS A 96 -16.11 14.36 -12.38
CA LYS A 96 -15.49 14.85 -11.14
C LYS A 96 -14.02 14.51 -11.17
N ILE A 97 -13.18 15.51 -10.99
CA ILE A 97 -11.74 15.38 -11.16
C ILE A 97 -11.07 15.62 -9.82
N PHE A 98 -10.21 14.71 -9.41
CA PHE A 98 -9.51 14.75 -8.14
C PHE A 98 -8.01 14.53 -8.36
N HIS A 99 -7.25 14.89 -7.33
CA HIS A 99 -5.89 14.45 -7.15
C HIS A 99 -5.83 13.64 -5.85
N ASN A 100 -5.99 12.31 -5.94
CA ASN A 100 -6.24 11.37 -4.83
C ASN A 100 -7.73 11.23 -4.43
N ALA A 101 -8.57 10.80 -5.37
CA ALA A 101 -10.01 10.62 -5.20
C ALA A 101 -10.38 9.73 -4.01
N LEU A 102 -9.57 8.71 -3.69
CA LEU A 102 -9.82 7.83 -2.54
C LEU A 102 -9.84 8.57 -1.20
N TYR A 103 -9.11 9.69 -1.10
CA TYR A 103 -9.10 10.55 0.07
C TYR A 103 -10.31 11.47 0.09
N ASP A 104 -10.48 12.27 -0.96
CA ASP A 104 -11.49 13.33 -1.02
C ASP A 104 -12.91 12.76 -1.04
N VAL A 105 -13.17 11.76 -1.89
CA VAL A 105 -14.51 11.15 -2.00
C VAL A 105 -14.89 10.42 -0.70
N GLY A 106 -13.91 9.87 0.02
CA GLY A 106 -14.13 9.28 1.34
C GLY A 106 -14.61 10.32 2.38
N TRP A 107 -13.98 11.50 2.39
CA TRP A 107 -14.41 12.62 3.23
C TRP A 107 -15.74 13.22 2.77
N LEU A 108 -15.98 13.39 1.47
CA LEU A 108 -17.28 13.82 0.92
C LEU A 108 -18.40 12.88 1.38
N LYS A 109 -18.20 11.57 1.26
CA LYS A 109 -19.14 10.56 1.75
C LYS A 109 -19.39 10.72 3.25
N ARG A 110 -18.35 10.99 4.04
CA ARG A 110 -18.45 11.21 5.49
C ARG A 110 -19.27 12.45 5.84
N GLU A 111 -19.18 13.50 5.02
CA GLU A 111 -19.99 14.72 5.12
C GLU A 111 -21.42 14.54 4.58
N GLY A 112 -21.78 13.35 4.08
CA GLY A 112 -23.11 13.06 3.53
C GLY A 112 -23.31 13.60 2.11
N VAL A 113 -22.22 13.85 1.38
CA VAL A 113 -22.24 14.32 -0.02
C VAL A 113 -22.11 13.12 -0.96
N GLU A 114 -23.07 13.00 -1.86
CA GLU A 114 -23.05 12.01 -2.92
C GLU A 114 -22.23 12.51 -4.12
N VAL A 115 -21.29 11.68 -4.58
CA VAL A 115 -20.46 11.96 -5.75
C VAL A 115 -20.90 11.05 -6.88
N ASN A 116 -21.63 11.63 -7.83
CA ASN A 116 -22.11 10.93 -9.03
C ASN A 116 -21.26 11.28 -10.25
N GLY A 117 -21.62 10.76 -11.43
CA GLY A 117 -20.85 10.95 -12.65
C GLY A 117 -19.53 10.20 -12.64
N LYS A 118 -18.69 10.47 -13.65
CA LYS A 118 -17.41 9.78 -13.78
C LYS A 118 -16.36 10.41 -12.87
N ILE A 119 -15.69 9.59 -12.08
CA ILE A 119 -14.58 10.02 -11.22
C ILE A 119 -13.28 9.85 -11.99
N HIS A 120 -12.55 10.95 -12.14
CA HIS A 120 -11.21 10.99 -12.68
C HIS A 120 -10.21 11.29 -11.58
N ASP A 121 -9.19 10.45 -11.45
CA ASP A 121 -8.10 10.68 -10.52
C ASP A 121 -6.77 10.84 -11.26
N THR A 122 -6.14 12.01 -11.09
CA THR A 122 -4.84 12.29 -11.68
C THR A 122 -3.72 11.43 -11.09
N VAL A 123 -3.88 10.91 -9.86
CA VAL A 123 -2.94 9.97 -9.22
C VAL A 123 -3.07 8.55 -9.80
N ILE A 124 -4.20 8.22 -10.44
CA ILE A 124 -4.34 6.98 -11.23
C ILE A 124 -3.79 7.17 -12.64
N ALA A 125 -4.08 8.32 -13.27
CA ALA A 125 -3.63 8.60 -14.62
C ALA A 125 -2.09 8.73 -14.74
N ALA A 126 -1.45 9.43 -13.79
CA ALA A 126 -0.02 9.73 -13.85
C ALA A 126 0.91 8.50 -13.90
N PRO A 127 0.78 7.47 -13.02
CA PRO A 127 1.62 6.28 -13.06
C PRO A 127 1.38 5.41 -14.30
N LEU A 128 0.20 5.47 -14.93
CA LEU A 128 -0.03 4.79 -16.21
C LEU A 128 0.76 5.46 -17.33
N VAL A 129 0.82 6.80 -17.34
CA VAL A 129 1.58 7.59 -18.31
C VAL A 129 3.10 7.46 -18.10
N ASP A 130 3.56 7.49 -16.85
CA ASP A 130 4.99 7.32 -16.53
C ASP A 130 5.16 6.69 -15.14
N GLU A 131 5.33 5.37 -15.12
CA GLU A 131 5.52 4.58 -13.92
C GLU A 131 6.90 4.77 -13.25
N ASN A 132 7.87 5.39 -13.95
CA ASN A 132 9.25 5.55 -13.50
C ASN A 132 9.47 6.85 -12.72
N ARG A 133 8.45 7.69 -12.59
CA ARG A 133 8.53 8.94 -11.85
C ARG A 133 8.90 8.71 -10.38
N ARG A 134 9.64 9.68 -9.84
CA ARG A 134 10.05 9.69 -8.42
C ARG A 134 8.96 10.20 -7.50
N ARG A 135 8.09 11.11 -7.98
CA ARG A 135 7.03 11.77 -7.22
C ARG A 135 5.79 11.95 -8.06
N TYR A 136 4.64 11.80 -7.40
CA TYR A 136 3.31 11.89 -8.00
C TYR A 136 2.45 12.99 -7.37
N SER A 137 3.00 13.81 -6.48
CA SER A 137 2.29 14.94 -5.89
C SER A 137 1.84 15.94 -6.95
N LEU A 138 0.73 16.63 -6.67
CA LEU A 138 0.14 17.62 -7.56
C LEU A 138 1.14 18.71 -7.98
N ASP A 139 1.96 19.21 -7.05
CA ASP A 139 3.00 20.20 -7.38
C ASP A 139 4.07 19.63 -8.35
N SER A 140 4.49 18.37 -8.13
CA SER A 140 5.49 17.74 -9.01
C SER A 140 4.93 17.44 -10.39
N LEU A 141 3.68 16.98 -10.49
CA LEU A 141 3.02 16.70 -11.75
C LEU A 141 2.65 18.00 -12.49
N GLY A 142 2.14 18.98 -11.76
CA GLY A 142 1.84 20.32 -12.26
C GLY A 142 3.07 20.98 -12.87
N PHE A 143 4.22 20.89 -12.21
CA PHE A 143 5.45 21.45 -12.75
C PHE A 143 5.90 20.75 -14.03
N ASP A 144 5.89 19.41 -14.04
CA ASP A 144 6.44 18.66 -15.16
C ASP A 144 5.51 18.70 -16.39
N TYR A 145 4.20 18.52 -16.20
CA TYR A 145 3.22 18.41 -17.27
C TYR A 145 2.55 19.75 -17.63
N CYS A 146 2.28 20.61 -16.64
CA CYS A 146 1.54 21.87 -16.84
C CYS A 146 2.43 23.12 -16.87
N LYS A 147 3.72 22.99 -16.53
CA LYS A 147 4.66 24.09 -16.33
C LYS A 147 4.15 25.11 -15.31
N ASP A 148 3.49 24.60 -14.28
CA ASP A 148 2.81 25.38 -13.26
C ASP A 148 3.23 24.94 -11.87
N ARG A 149 3.25 25.85 -10.91
CA ARG A 149 3.58 25.54 -9.51
C ARG A 149 2.70 26.34 -8.58
N LYS A 150 2.46 25.75 -7.41
CA LYS A 150 1.67 26.39 -6.37
C LYS A 150 2.51 27.44 -5.66
N ASP A 151 1.93 28.61 -5.45
CA ASP A 151 2.46 29.56 -4.48
C ASP A 151 1.98 29.18 -3.08
N GLU A 152 2.93 28.79 -2.24
CA GLU A 152 2.68 28.42 -0.84
C GLU A 152 3.24 29.47 0.14
N THR A 153 3.69 30.62 -0.36
CA THR A 153 4.42 31.62 0.44
C THR A 153 3.54 32.14 1.58
N LEU A 154 2.34 32.64 1.26
CA LEU A 154 1.39 33.15 2.25
C LEU A 154 1.04 32.09 3.30
N LEU A 155 0.76 30.86 2.86
CA LEU A 155 0.43 29.74 3.75
C LEU A 155 1.59 29.43 4.72
N LYS A 156 2.83 29.39 4.24
CA LYS A 156 4.02 29.11 5.07
C LYS A 156 4.32 30.24 6.04
N GLU A 157 4.20 31.49 5.61
CA GLU A 157 4.34 32.65 6.48
C GLU A 157 3.29 32.65 7.60
N ALA A 158 2.03 32.36 7.25
CA ALA A 158 0.95 32.25 8.22
C ALA A 158 1.19 31.08 9.19
N ALA A 159 1.53 29.90 8.70
CA ALA A 159 1.83 28.75 9.56
C ALA A 159 2.99 29.03 10.53
N THR A 160 4.04 29.71 10.06
CA THR A 160 5.16 30.16 10.89
C THR A 160 4.71 31.14 11.97
N ALA A 161 3.93 32.16 11.60
CA ALA A 161 3.39 33.14 12.54
C ALA A 161 2.51 32.48 13.60
N TRP A 162 1.72 31.47 13.22
CA TRP A 162 0.83 30.73 14.12
C TRP A 162 1.52 29.56 14.86
N SER A 163 2.82 29.32 14.59
CA SER A 163 3.61 28.24 15.20
C SER A 163 3.01 26.84 14.99
N ILE A 164 2.59 26.56 13.76
CA ILE A 164 1.98 25.28 13.36
C ILE A 164 2.64 24.75 12.09
N ASP A 165 2.42 23.47 11.78
CA ASP A 165 2.80 22.88 10.49
C ASP A 165 1.84 23.27 9.35
N ALA A 166 2.38 23.82 8.26
CA ALA A 166 1.62 24.35 7.14
C ALA A 166 0.79 23.31 6.35
N LYS A 167 1.03 22.00 6.53
CA LYS A 167 0.32 20.94 5.81
C LYS A 167 -0.60 20.14 6.72
N SER A 168 -0.09 19.64 7.83
CA SER A 168 -0.85 18.79 8.77
C SER A 168 -1.75 19.57 9.73
N GLU A 169 -1.48 20.85 9.94
CA GLU A 169 -2.21 21.70 10.88
C GLU A 169 -2.91 22.90 10.24
N MET A 170 -2.95 22.98 8.91
CA MET A 170 -3.54 24.10 8.18
C MET A 170 -4.99 24.43 8.56
N TRP A 171 -5.75 23.42 8.99
CA TRP A 171 -7.11 23.56 9.55
C TRP A 171 -7.22 24.50 10.75
N ARG A 172 -6.10 24.83 11.39
CA ARG A 172 -6.00 25.74 12.52
C ARG A 172 -5.96 27.21 12.08
N LEU A 173 -5.52 27.50 10.85
CA LEU A 173 -5.39 28.87 10.36
C LEU A 173 -6.75 29.51 10.06
N PRO A 174 -6.85 30.85 10.08
CA PRO A 174 -7.95 31.56 9.43
C PRO A 174 -7.99 31.21 7.93
N SER A 175 -9.20 31.04 7.38
CA SER A 175 -9.40 30.61 5.99
C SER A 175 -8.71 31.51 4.96
N LYS A 176 -8.56 32.81 5.26
CA LYS A 176 -7.88 33.78 4.39
C LYS A 176 -6.41 33.47 4.08
N TYR A 177 -5.76 32.61 4.87
CA TYR A 177 -4.38 32.16 4.61
C TYR A 177 -4.31 30.87 3.81
N VAL A 178 -5.47 30.23 3.59
CA VAL A 178 -5.60 28.90 2.95
C VAL A 178 -6.32 29.00 1.61
N GLY A 179 -7.21 29.97 1.45
CA GLY A 179 -8.09 30.08 0.29
C GLY A 179 -7.37 30.08 -1.06
N GLU A 180 -6.38 30.94 -1.26
CA GLU A 180 -5.61 30.99 -2.51
C GLU A 180 -4.86 29.68 -2.79
N TYR A 181 -4.34 29.02 -1.74
CA TYR A 181 -3.64 27.76 -1.87
C TYR A 181 -4.60 26.64 -2.30
N ALA A 182 -5.76 26.54 -1.65
CA ALA A 182 -6.75 25.50 -1.95
C ALA A 182 -7.39 25.70 -3.33
N GLU A 183 -7.65 26.94 -3.75
CA GLU A 183 -8.11 27.24 -5.11
C GLU A 183 -7.10 26.81 -6.18
N GLN A 184 -5.81 27.05 -5.95
CA GLN A 184 -4.75 26.59 -6.84
C GLN A 184 -4.74 25.06 -6.96
N ASP A 185 -5.01 24.31 -5.87
CA ASP A 185 -5.05 22.85 -5.91
C ASP A 185 -6.18 22.33 -6.82
N ALA A 186 -7.39 22.88 -6.72
CA ALA A 186 -8.49 22.49 -7.61
C ALA A 186 -8.24 22.90 -9.08
N VAL A 187 -7.72 24.11 -9.32
CA VAL A 187 -7.42 24.61 -10.69
C VAL A 187 -6.30 23.81 -11.33
N LEU A 188 -5.22 23.55 -10.61
CA LEU A 188 -4.09 22.77 -11.11
C LEU A 188 -4.49 21.32 -11.38
N THR A 189 -5.36 20.74 -10.54
CA THR A 189 -5.94 19.40 -10.75
C THR A 189 -6.70 19.33 -12.08
N LEU A 190 -7.56 20.32 -12.37
CA LEU A 190 -8.31 20.41 -13.63
C LEU A 190 -7.35 20.50 -14.84
N LYS A 191 -6.35 21.38 -14.77
CA LYS A 191 -5.34 21.58 -15.82
C LYS A 191 -4.46 20.34 -16.03
N LEU A 192 -4.11 19.65 -14.95
CA LEU A 192 -3.34 18.42 -15.00
C LEU A 192 -4.13 17.31 -15.68
N TRP A 193 -5.41 17.16 -15.36
CA TRP A 193 -6.28 16.20 -16.02
C TRP A 193 -6.36 16.42 -17.53
N ASP A 194 -6.53 17.68 -17.98
CA ASP A 194 -6.52 18.02 -19.41
C ASP A 194 -5.25 17.56 -20.14
N THR A 195 -4.12 17.57 -19.43
CA THR A 195 -2.84 17.15 -19.99
C THR A 195 -2.68 15.63 -19.96
N LEU A 196 -3.00 14.99 -18.83
CA LEU A 196 -2.88 13.53 -18.67
C LEU A 196 -3.87 12.78 -19.56
N GLN A 197 -5.12 13.24 -19.69
CA GLN A 197 -6.11 12.62 -20.56
C GLN A 197 -5.62 12.55 -22.02
N LYS A 198 -5.02 13.64 -22.53
CA LYS A 198 -4.45 13.66 -23.89
C LYS A 198 -3.34 12.62 -24.04
N LYS A 199 -2.48 12.46 -23.03
CA LYS A 199 -1.40 11.47 -23.03
C LYS A 199 -1.93 10.04 -22.97
N LEU A 200 -2.91 9.77 -22.11
CA LEU A 200 -3.59 8.47 -22.05
C LEU A 200 -4.17 8.08 -23.40
N HIS A 201 -4.79 9.01 -24.13
CA HIS A 201 -5.28 8.74 -25.49
C HIS A 201 -4.14 8.52 -26.49
N GLN A 202 -3.09 9.36 -26.45
CA GLN A 202 -1.95 9.26 -27.38
C GLN A 202 -1.18 7.94 -27.24
N GLU A 203 -1.11 7.41 -26.01
CA GLU A 203 -0.36 6.20 -25.67
C GLU A 203 -1.25 4.95 -25.60
N ASN A 204 -2.54 5.06 -25.98
CA ASN A 204 -3.53 3.96 -25.92
C ASN A 204 -3.70 3.34 -24.53
N LEU A 205 -3.67 4.16 -23.48
CA LEU A 205 -3.79 3.76 -22.08
C LEU A 205 -5.19 3.98 -21.49
N MET A 206 -6.15 4.42 -22.30
CA MET A 206 -7.50 4.72 -21.78
C MET A 206 -8.21 3.48 -21.25
N ASP A 207 -8.10 2.32 -21.89
CA ASP A 207 -8.82 1.12 -21.44
C ASP A 207 -8.37 0.68 -20.03
N ILE A 208 -7.06 0.70 -19.76
CA ILE A 208 -6.52 0.41 -18.44
C ILE A 208 -6.87 1.51 -17.43
N TYR A 209 -6.86 2.78 -17.86
CA TYR A 209 -7.29 3.89 -17.02
C TYR A 209 -8.77 3.76 -16.60
N GLU A 210 -9.67 3.38 -17.52
CA GLU A 210 -11.08 3.16 -17.22
C GLU A 210 -11.26 2.00 -16.24
N LEU A 211 -10.50 0.90 -16.43
CA LEU A 211 -10.51 -0.22 -15.50
C LEU A 211 -10.13 0.23 -14.09
N GLU A 212 -8.98 0.89 -13.94
CA GLU A 212 -8.49 1.36 -12.63
C GLU A 212 -9.42 2.40 -11.99
N SER A 213 -9.94 3.35 -12.78
CA SER A 213 -10.87 4.39 -12.29
C SER A 213 -12.20 3.78 -11.84
N SER A 214 -12.69 2.73 -12.51
CA SER A 214 -13.93 2.05 -12.13
C SER A 214 -13.85 1.36 -10.77
N LEU A 215 -12.64 1.08 -10.27
CA LEU A 215 -12.42 0.46 -8.96
C LEU A 215 -12.53 1.47 -7.81
N ILE A 216 -12.38 2.78 -8.06
CA ILE A 216 -12.36 3.81 -7.01
C ILE A 216 -13.55 3.72 -6.05
N PRO A 217 -14.82 3.64 -6.51
CA PRO A 217 -15.96 3.50 -5.59
C PRO A 217 -15.89 2.22 -4.75
N LEU A 218 -15.46 1.11 -5.35
CA LEU A 218 -15.31 -0.17 -4.64
C LEU A 218 -14.22 -0.07 -3.55
N LEU A 219 -13.08 0.56 -3.85
CA LEU A 219 -11.99 0.76 -2.89
C LEU A 219 -12.44 1.59 -1.68
N ILE A 220 -13.25 2.62 -1.92
CA ILE A 220 -13.84 3.45 -0.86
C ILE A 220 -14.79 2.62 -0.01
N GLU A 221 -15.69 1.83 -0.60
CA GLU A 221 -16.59 0.95 0.15
C GLU A 221 -15.84 -0.12 0.95
N MET A 222 -14.79 -0.72 0.38
CA MET A 222 -13.96 -1.72 1.06
C MET A 222 -13.30 -1.13 2.30
N ARG A 223 -12.69 0.05 2.20
CA ARG A 223 -12.09 0.73 3.36
C ARG A 223 -13.15 1.22 4.33
N TRP A 224 -14.29 1.74 3.87
CA TRP A 224 -15.40 2.17 4.72
C TRP A 224 -15.91 1.02 5.59
N ARG A 225 -16.11 -0.16 4.98
CA ARG A 225 -16.57 -1.37 5.67
C ARG A 225 -15.51 -1.90 6.64
N GLY A 226 -14.24 -1.93 6.22
CA GLY A 226 -13.16 -2.57 6.97
C GLY A 226 -13.39 -4.08 7.20
N VAL A 227 -12.48 -4.71 7.92
CA VAL A 227 -12.56 -6.13 8.30
C VAL A 227 -12.74 -6.28 9.80
N ARG A 228 -13.68 -7.12 10.25
CA ARG A 228 -13.88 -7.37 11.69
C ARG A 228 -12.72 -8.17 12.26
N VAL A 229 -12.34 -7.84 13.48
CA VAL A 229 -11.32 -8.53 14.26
C VAL A 229 -11.79 -8.82 15.67
N ASP A 230 -11.40 -9.99 16.19
CA ASP A 230 -11.63 -10.40 17.57
C ASP A 230 -10.51 -9.83 18.46
N THR A 231 -10.74 -8.64 19.02
CA THR A 231 -9.76 -7.93 19.86
C THR A 231 -9.50 -8.65 21.17
N ASP A 232 -10.51 -9.30 21.76
CA ASP A 232 -10.36 -10.01 23.03
C ASP A 232 -9.46 -11.24 22.86
N LYS A 233 -9.68 -12.02 21.80
CA LYS A 233 -8.83 -13.15 21.44
C LYS A 233 -7.43 -12.70 21.02
N ALA A 234 -7.30 -11.53 20.39
CA ALA A 234 -6.01 -10.94 20.07
C ALA A 234 -5.22 -10.62 21.35
N GLU A 235 -5.82 -9.96 22.35
CA GLU A 235 -5.18 -9.67 23.64
C GLU A 235 -4.80 -10.93 24.41
N GLN A 236 -5.66 -11.96 24.40
CA GLN A 236 -5.35 -13.26 24.99
C GLN A 236 -4.15 -13.93 24.29
N SER A 237 -4.10 -13.85 22.97
CA SER A 237 -3.00 -14.38 22.15
C SER A 237 -1.69 -13.67 22.45
N VAL A 238 -1.71 -12.36 22.65
CA VAL A 238 -0.53 -11.58 23.08
C VAL A 238 0.04 -12.12 24.39
N LYS A 239 -0.82 -12.33 25.41
CA LYS A 239 -0.42 -12.86 26.72
C LYS A 239 0.16 -14.28 26.59
N ALA A 240 -0.49 -15.15 25.82
CA ALA A 240 -0.05 -16.53 25.62
C ALA A 240 1.31 -16.61 24.91
N LEU A 241 1.50 -15.82 23.85
CA LEU A 241 2.76 -15.76 23.11
C LEU A 241 3.90 -15.18 23.95
N ALA A 242 3.62 -14.17 24.78
CA ALA A 242 4.61 -13.61 25.70
C ALA A 242 5.09 -14.64 26.74
N ILE A 243 4.20 -15.53 27.21
CA ILE A 243 4.58 -16.63 28.11
C ILE A 243 5.49 -17.64 27.39
N LYS A 244 5.11 -18.07 26.17
CA LYS A 244 5.93 -18.99 25.36
C LYS A 244 7.31 -18.40 25.03
N GLU A 245 7.36 -17.14 24.65
CA GLU A 245 8.61 -16.38 24.40
C GLU A 245 9.51 -16.38 25.64
N LYS A 246 8.96 -16.02 26.80
CA LYS A 246 9.70 -16.00 28.08
C LYS A 246 10.21 -17.38 28.47
N GLU A 247 9.45 -18.44 28.19
CA GLU A 247 9.86 -19.80 28.49
C GLU A 247 11.08 -20.22 27.65
N CYS A 248 11.10 -19.91 26.35
CA CYS A 248 12.29 -20.14 25.51
C CYS A 248 13.52 -19.42 26.05
N VAL A 249 13.39 -18.14 26.43
CA VAL A 249 14.50 -17.35 27.00
C VAL A 249 14.97 -17.90 28.35
N LYS A 250 14.04 -18.33 29.21
CA LYS A 250 14.38 -19.00 30.48
C LYS A 250 15.15 -20.29 30.27
N GLN A 251 14.78 -21.10 29.28
CA GLN A 251 15.49 -22.33 28.96
C GLN A 251 16.91 -22.06 28.45
N ILE A 252 17.10 -21.01 27.66
CA ILE A 252 18.44 -20.56 27.24
C ILE A 252 19.26 -20.15 28.47
N LYS A 253 18.69 -19.34 29.37
CA LYS A 253 19.37 -18.93 30.60
C LYS A 253 19.74 -20.11 31.48
N TYR A 254 18.82 -21.05 31.68
CA TYR A 254 19.04 -22.24 32.49
C TYR A 254 20.16 -23.13 31.92
N LYS A 255 20.18 -23.35 30.61
CA LYS A 255 21.17 -24.24 29.96
C LYS A 255 22.55 -23.60 29.77
N TYR A 256 22.61 -22.29 29.51
CA TYR A 256 23.85 -21.63 29.09
C TYR A 256 24.31 -20.50 30.03
N GLY A 257 23.56 -20.22 31.10
CA GLY A 257 23.91 -19.24 32.13
C GLY A 257 23.91 -17.79 31.67
N VAL A 258 23.22 -17.48 30.56
CA VAL A 258 23.20 -16.14 29.96
C VAL A 258 21.79 -15.64 29.70
N ASP A 259 21.56 -14.36 29.97
CA ASP A 259 20.38 -13.64 29.50
C ASP A 259 20.55 -13.27 28.02
N VAL A 260 19.53 -13.57 27.22
CA VAL A 260 19.56 -13.38 25.77
C VAL A 260 18.38 -12.52 25.33
N ASP A 261 18.69 -11.41 24.66
CA ASP A 261 17.79 -10.73 23.75
C ASP A 261 17.94 -11.40 22.38
N VAL A 262 16.88 -12.07 21.93
CA VAL A 262 16.91 -12.90 20.72
C VAL A 262 17.01 -12.07 19.45
N TRP A 263 16.72 -10.76 19.46
CA TRP A 263 16.88 -9.89 18.28
C TRP A 263 18.22 -9.16 18.25
N ALA A 264 18.87 -8.96 19.40
CA ALA A 264 20.20 -8.40 19.45
C ALA A 264 21.26 -9.43 19.05
N SER A 265 21.86 -9.29 17.86
CA SER A 265 22.90 -10.20 17.36
C SER A 265 24.09 -10.32 18.31
N THR A 266 24.46 -9.26 19.00
CA THR A 266 25.51 -9.26 20.04
C THR A 266 25.12 -10.04 21.29
N SER A 267 23.83 -10.08 21.64
CA SER A 267 23.33 -10.88 22.76
C SER A 267 23.28 -12.37 22.40
N VAL A 268 22.80 -12.70 21.21
CA VAL A 268 22.82 -14.07 20.69
C VAL A 268 24.26 -14.61 20.56
N ALA A 269 25.21 -13.78 20.13
CA ALA A 269 26.63 -14.17 20.07
C ALA A 269 27.18 -14.66 21.42
N LYS A 270 26.87 -13.95 22.52
CA LYS A 270 27.30 -14.37 23.87
C LYS A 270 26.78 -15.76 24.24
N ALA A 271 25.57 -16.12 23.81
CA ALA A 271 25.00 -17.44 24.05
C ALA A 271 25.68 -18.51 23.21
N PHE A 272 26.01 -18.21 21.95
CA PHE A 272 26.79 -19.12 21.10
C PHE A 272 28.20 -19.33 21.65
N ASP A 273 28.88 -18.26 22.07
CA ASP A 273 30.21 -18.33 22.68
C ASP A 273 30.20 -19.22 23.93
N LYS A 274 29.17 -19.09 24.79
CA LYS A 274 28.99 -19.94 25.98
C LYS A 274 28.67 -21.40 25.65
N ALA A 275 27.96 -21.64 24.55
CA ALA A 275 27.68 -22.98 24.05
C ALA A 275 28.86 -23.60 23.28
N GLY A 276 29.97 -22.86 23.08
CA GLY A 276 31.11 -23.32 22.28
C GLY A 276 30.80 -23.43 20.78
N LEU A 277 29.81 -22.69 20.29
CA LEU A 277 29.37 -22.72 18.89
C LEU A 277 29.97 -21.57 18.09
N THR A 278 30.41 -21.88 16.87
CA THR A 278 30.83 -20.86 15.90
C THR A 278 29.63 -20.25 15.18
N TYR A 279 29.78 -19.03 14.69
CA TYR A 279 28.75 -18.32 13.94
C TYR A 279 29.35 -17.44 12.84
N PRO A 280 28.61 -17.20 11.75
CA PRO A 280 29.09 -16.36 10.65
C PRO A 280 29.12 -14.89 11.06
N ARG A 281 29.95 -14.13 10.36
CA ARG A 281 30.05 -12.67 10.51
C ARG A 281 29.78 -11.98 9.18
N THR A 282 29.23 -10.77 9.25
CA THR A 282 28.97 -9.95 8.07
C THR A 282 30.28 -9.48 7.44
N GLN A 283 30.41 -9.54 6.12
CA GLN A 283 31.65 -9.19 5.42
C GLN A 283 32.11 -7.74 5.63
N LYS A 284 31.19 -6.77 5.70
CA LYS A 284 31.55 -5.34 5.79
C LYS A 284 31.94 -4.89 7.19
N THR A 285 31.19 -5.29 8.21
CA THR A 285 31.33 -4.77 9.59
C THR A 285 31.90 -5.80 10.56
N ASN A 286 32.16 -7.03 10.11
CA ASN A 286 32.57 -8.16 10.93
C ASN A 286 31.65 -8.43 12.14
N ALA A 287 30.40 -7.98 12.07
CA ALA A 287 29.39 -8.17 13.12
C ALA A 287 28.83 -9.60 13.09
N PRO A 288 28.44 -10.17 14.25
CA PRO A 288 27.77 -11.47 14.30
C PRO A 288 26.50 -11.51 13.44
N SER A 289 26.31 -12.59 12.69
CA SER A 289 25.17 -12.80 11.79
C SER A 289 24.38 -14.04 12.18
N PHE A 290 23.08 -13.88 12.41
CA PHE A 290 22.18 -14.94 12.86
C PHE A 290 20.89 -14.92 12.03
N THR A 291 20.98 -15.26 10.75
CA THR A 291 19.80 -15.31 9.88
C THR A 291 18.90 -16.49 10.26
N GLY A 292 17.58 -16.35 10.04
CA GLY A 292 16.61 -17.41 10.39
C GLY A 292 16.95 -18.74 9.72
N LYS A 293 17.21 -18.72 8.41
CA LYS A 293 17.58 -19.91 7.64
C LYS A 293 18.84 -20.60 8.19
N TRP A 294 19.88 -19.83 8.51
CA TRP A 294 21.12 -20.38 9.06
C TRP A 294 20.90 -21.02 10.44
N LEU A 295 20.11 -20.37 11.31
CA LEU A 295 19.77 -20.94 12.62
C LEU A 295 18.95 -22.24 12.51
N GLU A 296 18.05 -22.32 11.52
CA GLU A 296 17.23 -23.50 11.27
C GLU A 296 18.03 -24.69 10.73
N GLU A 297 19.17 -24.45 10.07
CA GLU A 297 20.07 -25.49 9.57
C GLU A 297 20.94 -26.13 10.67
N LEU A 298 21.03 -25.49 11.85
CA LEU A 298 21.84 -25.99 12.96
C LEU A 298 21.06 -27.01 13.80
N ASN A 299 21.59 -28.23 13.88
CA ASN A 299 21.04 -29.28 14.75
C ASN A 299 21.51 -29.11 16.21
N HIS A 300 21.11 -28.02 16.86
CA HIS A 300 21.46 -27.74 18.25
C HIS A 300 20.30 -27.02 18.98
N GLY A 301 20.13 -27.31 20.27
CA GLY A 301 19.01 -26.78 21.07
C GLY A 301 18.98 -25.27 21.20
N LEU A 302 20.15 -24.61 21.30
CA LEU A 302 20.25 -23.14 21.38
C LEU A 302 19.66 -22.43 20.14
N PRO A 303 20.14 -22.69 18.89
CA PRO A 303 19.52 -22.14 17.68
C PRO A 303 18.02 -22.37 17.59
N GLN A 304 17.54 -23.58 17.92
CA GLN A 304 16.12 -23.92 17.88
C GLN A 304 15.29 -23.06 18.85
N LEU A 305 15.77 -22.88 20.10
CA LEU A 305 15.11 -22.03 21.09
C LEU A 305 15.09 -20.55 20.66
N ILE A 306 16.16 -20.06 20.05
CA ILE A 306 16.22 -18.69 19.51
C ILE A 306 15.22 -18.50 18.38
N VAL A 307 15.15 -19.45 17.43
CA VAL A 307 14.20 -19.42 16.32
C VAL A 307 12.76 -19.41 16.84
N GLN A 308 12.44 -20.26 17.81
CA GLN A 308 11.11 -20.30 18.43
C GLN A 308 10.76 -18.98 19.14
N ALA A 309 11.65 -18.45 19.98
CA ALA A 309 11.43 -17.17 20.65
C ALA A 309 11.20 -16.02 19.66
N ARG A 310 12.03 -15.94 18.60
CA ARG A 310 11.85 -14.96 17.52
C ARG A 310 10.52 -15.11 16.81
N LYS A 311 10.07 -16.34 16.56
CA LYS A 311 8.75 -16.61 15.95
C LYS A 311 7.63 -16.08 16.85
N PHE A 312 7.61 -16.43 18.14
CA PHE A 312 6.59 -15.95 19.07
C PHE A 312 6.58 -14.44 19.20
N GLN A 313 7.75 -13.81 19.36
CA GLN A 313 7.86 -12.36 19.48
C GLN A 313 7.42 -11.65 18.19
N LYS A 314 7.78 -12.18 17.01
CA LYS A 314 7.35 -11.61 15.73
C LYS A 314 5.84 -11.67 15.56
N ILE A 315 5.21 -12.80 15.89
CA ILE A 315 3.75 -12.94 15.84
C ILE A 315 3.07 -11.99 16.81
N ARG A 316 3.50 -11.99 18.07
CA ARG A 316 2.96 -11.13 19.12
C ARG A 316 3.06 -9.66 18.73
N SER A 317 4.27 -9.19 18.45
CA SER A 317 4.53 -7.76 18.25
C SER A 317 4.12 -7.29 16.85
N ALA A 318 4.69 -7.87 15.79
CA ALA A 318 4.48 -7.34 14.45
C ALA A 318 3.05 -7.56 13.93
N PHE A 319 2.42 -8.69 14.25
CA PHE A 319 1.14 -9.09 13.64
C PHE A 319 -0.08 -8.95 14.53
N ILE A 320 0.05 -9.01 15.85
CA ILE A 320 -1.10 -8.85 16.75
C ILE A 320 -1.10 -7.47 17.39
N GLU A 321 -0.06 -7.09 18.12
CA GLU A 321 0.04 -5.77 18.76
C GLU A 321 -0.01 -4.64 17.71
N ASN A 322 0.94 -4.60 16.78
CA ASN A 322 1.08 -3.48 15.85
C ASN A 322 0.10 -3.54 14.67
N MET A 323 -0.18 -4.73 14.13
CA MET A 323 -1.05 -4.83 12.94
C MET A 323 -2.54 -4.88 13.29
N ILE A 324 -2.93 -5.51 14.41
CA ILE A 324 -4.34 -5.72 14.74
C ILE A 324 -4.80 -4.76 15.83
N LEU A 325 -4.18 -4.78 17.00
CA LEU A 325 -4.65 -4.02 18.16
C LEU A 325 -4.48 -2.51 17.95
N GLU A 326 -3.31 -2.08 17.47
CA GLU A 326 -3.00 -0.66 17.23
C GLU A 326 -3.85 -0.04 16.09
N HIS A 327 -4.33 -0.86 15.14
CA HIS A 327 -5.14 -0.40 14.01
C HIS A 327 -6.63 -0.75 14.14
N SER A 328 -7.07 -1.32 15.27
CA SER A 328 -8.46 -1.66 15.51
C SER A 328 -9.26 -0.43 15.91
N HIS A 329 -10.32 -0.14 15.17
CA HIS A 329 -11.33 0.86 15.50
C HIS A 329 -12.68 0.17 15.62
N LYS A 330 -13.26 0.16 16.83
CA LYS A 330 -14.57 -0.47 17.12
C LYS A 330 -14.65 -1.93 16.62
N GLY A 331 -13.58 -2.70 16.83
CA GLY A 331 -13.49 -4.11 16.42
C GLY A 331 -13.28 -4.32 14.92
N ARG A 332 -12.81 -3.30 14.19
CA ARG A 332 -12.56 -3.37 12.74
C ARG A 332 -11.22 -2.75 12.37
N ILE A 333 -10.58 -3.28 11.33
CA ILE A 333 -9.39 -2.68 10.73
C ILE A 333 -9.78 -2.09 9.38
N HIS A 334 -9.39 -0.84 9.16
CA HIS A 334 -9.65 -0.08 7.94
C HIS A 334 -8.32 0.12 7.18
N GLY A 335 -7.81 -0.94 6.56
CA GLY A 335 -6.55 -0.89 5.81
C GLY A 335 -6.63 0.05 4.59
N GLN A 336 -5.51 0.68 4.23
CA GLN A 336 -5.44 1.53 3.04
C GLN A 336 -4.92 0.71 1.86
N MET A 337 -5.71 0.62 0.80
CA MET A 337 -5.33 -0.05 -0.44
C MET A 337 -4.81 0.97 -1.45
N HIS A 338 -3.65 0.69 -2.05
CA HIS A 338 -3.06 1.51 -3.11
C HIS A 338 -3.10 0.73 -4.42
N PRO A 339 -3.93 1.15 -5.40
CA PRO A 339 -4.08 0.41 -6.66
C PRO A 339 -2.83 0.48 -7.53
N LEU A 340 -2.30 1.69 -7.72
CA LEU A 340 -1.13 1.97 -8.53
C LEU A 340 -0.05 2.67 -7.69
N ARG A 341 1.16 2.76 -8.24
CA ARG A 341 2.29 3.48 -7.65
C ARG A 341 1.94 4.97 -7.45
N GLY A 342 2.23 5.48 -6.26
CA GLY A 342 2.10 6.90 -5.90
C GLY A 342 3.04 7.27 -4.76
N ASP A 343 2.87 8.47 -4.21
CA ASP A 343 3.70 8.95 -3.10
C ASP A 343 3.40 8.24 -1.77
N SER A 344 2.20 7.69 -1.62
CA SER A 344 1.73 7.00 -0.41
C SER A 344 1.97 5.48 -0.42
N GLY A 345 2.42 4.91 -1.53
CA GLY A 345 2.58 3.47 -1.69
C GLY A 345 2.28 2.99 -3.10
N GLY A 346 1.84 1.74 -3.23
CA GLY A 346 1.53 1.13 -4.53
C GLY A 346 2.69 0.39 -5.16
N THR A 347 2.39 -0.33 -6.25
CA THR A 347 3.38 -1.11 -6.99
C THR A 347 3.44 -0.68 -8.45
N VAL A 348 4.61 -0.82 -9.07
CA VAL A 348 4.77 -0.62 -10.53
C VAL A 348 3.98 -1.69 -11.30
N SER A 349 3.91 -2.91 -10.76
CA SER A 349 3.23 -4.05 -11.40
C SER A 349 1.71 -3.94 -11.52
N GLY A 350 1.08 -2.87 -11.02
CA GLY A 350 -0.38 -2.73 -10.94
C GLY A 350 -1.06 -3.62 -9.89
N ARG A 351 -0.29 -4.40 -9.11
CA ARG A 351 -0.82 -5.16 -7.97
C ARG A 351 -1.16 -4.19 -6.84
N PHE A 352 -2.32 -4.40 -6.22
CA PHE A 352 -2.69 -3.73 -4.99
C PHE A 352 -1.61 -3.91 -3.92
N SER A 353 -1.33 -2.84 -3.19
CA SER A 353 -0.55 -2.90 -1.95
C SER A 353 -1.38 -2.36 -0.79
N TYR A 354 -1.05 -2.79 0.42
CA TYR A 354 -1.71 -2.31 1.65
C TYR A 354 -0.75 -1.54 2.55
N SER A 355 -1.25 -0.47 3.16
CA SER A 355 -0.61 0.22 4.29
C SER A 355 -1.60 0.44 5.42
N THR A 356 -1.06 0.80 6.59
CA THR A 356 -1.83 1.28 7.76
C THR A 356 -3.06 0.41 8.12
N PRO A 357 -2.91 -0.92 8.29
CA PRO A 357 -1.69 -1.73 8.26
C PRO A 357 -1.51 -2.57 6.98
N ASN A 358 -0.32 -3.14 6.75
CA ASN A 358 -0.07 -4.02 5.60
C ASN A 358 -0.66 -5.43 5.81
N LEU A 359 -1.94 -5.58 5.46
CA LEU A 359 -2.69 -6.84 5.57
C LEU A 359 -2.18 -7.96 4.65
N GLN A 360 -1.35 -7.66 3.64
CA GLN A 360 -0.78 -8.70 2.76
C GLN A 360 0.33 -9.51 3.47
N GLN A 361 0.92 -8.96 4.54
CA GLN A 361 1.99 -9.62 5.27
C GLN A 361 1.50 -10.62 6.33
N VAL A 362 0.18 -10.75 6.51
CA VAL A 362 -0.41 -11.71 7.45
C VAL A 362 0.14 -13.11 7.19
N PRO A 363 0.76 -13.78 8.18
CA PRO A 363 1.40 -15.08 7.99
C PRO A 363 0.42 -16.13 7.44
N ALA A 364 0.82 -16.80 6.36
CA ALA A 364 0.04 -17.88 5.75
C ALA A 364 0.70 -19.26 5.85
N ARG A 365 2.04 -19.30 5.93
CA ARG A 365 2.82 -20.54 5.77
C ARG A 365 3.24 -21.22 7.08
N ASP A 366 3.09 -20.55 8.23
CA ASP A 366 3.41 -21.17 9.52
C ASP A 366 2.22 -22.03 9.99
N PRO A 367 2.40 -23.35 10.17
CA PRO A 367 1.28 -24.26 10.46
C PRO A 367 0.57 -24.00 11.79
N GLU A 368 1.27 -23.46 12.80
CA GLU A 368 0.69 -23.18 14.12
C GLU A 368 0.29 -21.71 14.22
N LEU A 369 1.20 -20.82 13.83
CA LEU A 369 1.05 -19.38 14.09
C LEU A 369 0.28 -18.65 12.98
N GLY A 370 0.26 -19.18 11.76
CA GLY A 370 -0.56 -18.65 10.66
C GLY A 370 -2.06 -18.72 10.97
N PRO A 371 -2.61 -19.91 11.31
CA PRO A 371 -4.00 -20.05 11.72
C PRO A 371 -4.36 -19.20 12.94
N LEU A 372 -3.43 -19.01 13.89
CA LEU A 372 -3.66 -18.17 15.06
C LEU A 372 -3.97 -16.72 14.66
N VAL A 373 -3.12 -16.09 13.83
CA VAL A 373 -3.32 -14.69 13.41
C VAL A 373 -4.52 -14.55 12.46
N ARG A 374 -4.65 -15.44 11.47
CA ARG A 374 -5.78 -15.39 10.52
C ARG A 374 -7.12 -15.62 11.23
N GLY A 375 -7.14 -16.46 12.26
CA GLY A 375 -8.30 -16.73 13.09
C GLY A 375 -8.69 -15.59 14.05
N LEU A 376 -7.99 -14.45 14.01
CA LEU A 376 -8.42 -13.20 14.64
C LEU A 376 -9.31 -12.37 13.70
N PHE A 377 -9.26 -12.61 12.39
CA PHE A 377 -10.16 -11.98 11.42
C PHE A 377 -11.45 -12.79 11.34
N ILE A 378 -12.57 -12.16 11.69
CA ILE A 378 -13.87 -12.83 11.82
C ILE A 378 -14.85 -12.31 10.77
N PRO A 379 -15.77 -13.15 10.27
CA PRO A 379 -16.77 -12.69 9.30
C PRO A 379 -17.79 -11.75 9.99
N GLU A 380 -18.65 -11.10 9.21
CA GLU A 380 -19.81 -10.41 9.77
C GLU A 380 -20.72 -11.39 10.52
N GLU A 381 -21.60 -10.87 11.38
CA GLU A 381 -22.57 -11.70 12.09
C GLU A 381 -23.49 -12.41 11.09
N GLY A 382 -23.72 -13.70 11.31
CA GLY A 382 -24.48 -14.55 10.40
C GLY A 382 -23.79 -14.88 9.07
N HIS A 383 -22.52 -14.50 8.87
CA HIS A 383 -21.78 -14.76 7.63
C HIS A 383 -20.64 -15.77 7.83
N VAL A 384 -20.14 -16.31 6.72
CA VAL A 384 -18.96 -17.18 6.65
C VAL A 384 -17.93 -16.60 5.69
N TRP A 385 -16.67 -17.00 5.85
CA TRP A 385 -15.62 -16.63 4.91
C TRP A 385 -15.73 -17.43 3.60
N GLY A 386 -15.68 -16.72 2.47
CA GLY A 386 -15.42 -17.31 1.16
C GLY A 386 -14.01 -16.96 0.71
N ALA A 387 -13.27 -17.94 0.18
CA ALA A 387 -11.94 -17.73 -0.38
C ALA A 387 -11.95 -18.15 -1.85
N TYR A 388 -11.71 -17.18 -2.74
CA TYR A 388 -11.62 -17.37 -4.18
C TYR A 388 -10.22 -16.96 -4.62
N ASP A 389 -9.47 -17.90 -5.18
CA ASP A 389 -8.08 -17.70 -5.59
C ASP A 389 -7.89 -18.13 -7.04
N TYR A 390 -7.10 -17.37 -7.79
CA TYR A 390 -6.76 -17.74 -9.16
C TYR A 390 -5.61 -18.73 -9.15
N SER A 391 -5.93 -20.01 -9.37
CA SER A 391 -4.92 -21.08 -9.40
C SER A 391 -3.88 -20.84 -10.49
N GLN A 392 -2.66 -20.52 -10.06
CA GLN A 392 -1.49 -20.34 -10.93
C GLN A 392 -1.68 -19.28 -12.03
N GLN A 393 -2.31 -18.15 -11.70
CA GLN A 393 -2.57 -17.08 -12.67
C GLN A 393 -1.32 -16.65 -13.44
N GLU A 394 -0.19 -16.42 -12.75
CA GLU A 394 1.05 -15.99 -13.38
C GLU A 394 1.61 -17.03 -14.37
N PRO A 395 1.82 -18.31 -13.99
CA PRO A 395 2.17 -19.37 -14.95
C PRO A 395 1.22 -19.52 -16.14
N ARG A 396 -0.10 -19.41 -15.92
CA ARG A 396 -1.09 -19.48 -16.99
C ARG A 396 -0.92 -18.34 -18.00
N LEU A 397 -0.63 -17.13 -17.53
CA LEU A 397 -0.29 -15.99 -18.40
C LEU A 397 1.02 -16.22 -19.16
N THR A 398 2.05 -16.76 -18.50
CA THR A 398 3.32 -17.12 -19.16
C THR A 398 3.08 -18.07 -20.33
N VAL A 399 2.30 -19.13 -20.13
CA VAL A 399 1.98 -20.09 -21.20
C VAL A 399 1.08 -19.48 -22.27
N HIS A 400 0.13 -18.62 -21.91
CA HIS A 400 -0.68 -17.88 -22.86
C HIS A 400 0.18 -17.03 -23.81
N TYR A 401 1.09 -16.22 -23.27
CA TYR A 401 1.97 -15.39 -24.09
C TYR A 401 2.94 -16.23 -24.93
N ALA A 402 3.53 -17.27 -24.35
CA ALA A 402 4.38 -18.21 -25.08
C ALA A 402 3.65 -18.82 -26.30
N SER A 403 2.40 -19.25 -26.10
CA SER A 403 1.58 -19.80 -27.17
C SER A 403 1.22 -18.73 -28.21
N ARG A 404 0.86 -17.51 -27.79
CA ARG A 404 0.51 -16.42 -28.71
C ARG A 404 1.70 -15.94 -29.55
N MET A 405 2.91 -16.08 -29.04
CA MET A 405 4.17 -15.80 -29.74
C MET A 405 4.70 -17.00 -30.54
N ASN A 406 4.01 -18.15 -30.51
CA ASN A 406 4.42 -19.41 -31.15
C ASN A 406 5.81 -19.90 -30.70
N LEU A 407 6.12 -19.77 -29.41
CA LEU A 407 7.41 -20.22 -28.87
C LEU A 407 7.45 -21.75 -28.77
N GLN A 408 8.61 -22.32 -29.08
CA GLN A 408 8.82 -23.77 -29.12
C GLN A 408 8.53 -24.42 -27.76
N GLY A 409 7.84 -25.57 -27.77
CA GLY A 409 7.53 -26.35 -26.55
C GLY A 409 6.38 -25.80 -25.70
N SER A 410 5.77 -24.67 -26.08
CA SER A 410 4.60 -24.13 -25.37
C SER A 410 3.33 -24.98 -25.54
N GLU A 411 3.19 -25.71 -26.64
CA GLU A 411 2.01 -26.55 -26.96
C GLU A 411 1.77 -27.66 -25.93
N GLU A 412 2.85 -28.23 -25.38
CA GLU A 412 2.77 -29.27 -24.33
C GLU A 412 2.18 -28.67 -23.05
N ALA A 413 2.64 -27.49 -22.65
CA ALA A 413 2.10 -26.76 -21.50
C ALA A 413 0.65 -26.29 -21.72
N VAL A 414 0.30 -25.84 -22.94
CA VAL A 414 -1.08 -25.50 -23.31
C VAL A 414 -2.00 -26.73 -23.21
N SER A 415 -1.53 -27.88 -23.71
CA SER A 415 -2.30 -29.12 -23.68
C SER A 415 -2.50 -29.62 -22.26
N ALA A 416 -1.49 -29.50 -21.40
CA ALA A 416 -1.58 -29.88 -20.00
C ALA A 416 -2.58 -29.00 -19.23
N TYR A 417 -2.67 -27.71 -19.53
CA TYR A 417 -3.67 -26.82 -18.91
C TYR A 417 -5.13 -27.07 -19.30
N LYS A 418 -5.41 -28.03 -20.19
CA LYS A 418 -6.78 -28.54 -20.40
C LYS A 418 -7.28 -29.38 -19.23
N ASP A 419 -6.37 -29.85 -18.38
CA ASP A 419 -6.70 -30.45 -17.10
C ASP A 419 -6.86 -29.34 -16.04
N ASP A 420 -7.96 -29.38 -15.30
CA ASP A 420 -8.26 -28.38 -14.25
C ASP A 420 -7.25 -28.46 -13.09
N ASP A 421 -6.70 -29.64 -12.82
CA ASP A 421 -5.73 -29.89 -11.75
C ASP A 421 -4.26 -29.68 -12.20
N ALA A 422 -4.06 -29.14 -13.40
CA ALA A 422 -2.74 -28.94 -13.99
C ALA A 422 -1.81 -28.09 -13.10
N ASP A 423 -0.61 -28.59 -12.85
CA ASP A 423 0.45 -27.90 -12.12
C ASP A 423 1.61 -27.56 -13.05
N PHE A 424 1.80 -26.27 -13.32
CA PHE A 424 2.85 -25.77 -14.19
C PHE A 424 4.24 -26.26 -13.80
N HIS A 425 4.54 -26.26 -12.51
CA HIS A 425 5.86 -26.65 -12.05
C HIS A 425 6.08 -28.15 -12.21
N GLN A 426 5.02 -28.95 -12.15
CA GLN A 426 5.08 -30.39 -12.44
C GLN A 426 5.24 -30.62 -13.94
N ILE A 427 4.44 -29.94 -14.77
CA ILE A 427 4.54 -30.00 -16.24
C ILE A 427 5.97 -29.70 -16.70
N VAL A 428 6.52 -28.57 -16.23
CA VAL A 428 7.89 -28.15 -16.55
C VAL A 428 8.93 -29.14 -15.99
N ALA A 429 8.68 -29.71 -14.82
CA ALA A 429 9.56 -30.74 -14.24
C ALA A 429 9.59 -32.00 -15.10
N ASP A 430 8.44 -32.45 -15.59
CA ASP A 430 8.31 -33.65 -16.44
C ASP A 430 8.98 -33.42 -17.80
N MET A 431 8.75 -32.25 -18.42
CA MET A 431 9.43 -31.85 -19.66
C MET A 431 10.96 -31.87 -19.52
N ALA A 432 11.47 -31.33 -18.40
CA ALA A 432 12.91 -31.21 -18.15
C ALA A 432 13.53 -32.46 -17.50
N GLY A 433 12.73 -33.41 -17.01
CA GLY A 433 13.21 -34.57 -16.24
C GLY A 433 13.89 -34.19 -14.91
N ILE A 434 13.36 -33.18 -14.22
CA ILE A 434 13.90 -32.68 -12.93
C ILE A 434 12.86 -32.80 -11.82
N SER A 435 13.24 -32.53 -10.57
CA SER A 435 12.26 -32.53 -9.49
C SER A 435 11.31 -31.33 -9.59
N ARG A 436 10.04 -31.50 -9.20
CA ARG A 436 9.06 -30.40 -9.11
C ARG A 436 9.56 -29.24 -8.24
N LYS A 437 10.30 -29.56 -7.17
CA LYS A 437 10.87 -28.55 -6.27
C LYS A 437 11.87 -27.68 -7.02
N ASP A 438 12.76 -28.28 -7.79
CA ASP A 438 13.79 -27.55 -8.55
C ASP A 438 13.15 -26.75 -9.69
N ALA A 439 12.22 -27.35 -10.42
CA ALA A 439 11.44 -26.66 -11.45
C ALA A 439 10.71 -25.43 -10.89
N LYS A 440 10.08 -25.56 -9.71
CA LYS A 440 9.42 -24.44 -9.04
C LYS A 440 10.40 -23.33 -8.68
N VAL A 441 11.56 -23.66 -8.12
CA VAL A 441 12.58 -22.68 -7.76
C VAL A 441 13.10 -21.96 -9.01
N ILE A 442 13.42 -22.69 -10.08
CA ILE A 442 13.88 -22.11 -11.36
C ILE A 442 12.80 -21.20 -11.95
N ASN A 443 11.56 -21.67 -12.08
CA ASN A 443 10.45 -20.92 -12.65
C ASN A 443 10.22 -19.58 -11.95
N LEU A 444 10.13 -19.60 -10.62
CA LEU A 444 9.92 -18.38 -9.84
C LEU A 444 11.15 -17.46 -9.94
N SER A 445 12.35 -18.03 -9.91
CA SER A 445 13.58 -17.25 -10.06
C SER A 445 13.67 -16.55 -11.41
N LEU A 446 13.34 -17.24 -12.50
CA LEU A 446 13.34 -16.67 -13.85
C LEU A 446 12.26 -15.59 -14.00
N SER A 447 11.04 -15.85 -13.51
CA SER A 447 9.92 -14.89 -13.57
C SER A 447 10.21 -13.58 -12.83
N TYR A 448 11.00 -13.62 -11.76
CA TYR A 448 11.35 -12.44 -10.96
C TYR A 448 12.79 -11.93 -11.19
N GLY A 449 13.46 -12.36 -12.26
CA GLY A 449 14.81 -11.88 -12.61
C GLY A 449 15.87 -12.16 -11.54
N MET A 450 15.74 -13.26 -10.79
CA MET A 450 16.69 -13.61 -9.73
C MET A 450 18.05 -13.98 -10.33
N GLY A 451 19.10 -13.27 -9.92
CA GLY A 451 20.46 -13.54 -10.42
C GLY A 451 20.99 -14.96 -10.10
N LYS A 452 21.79 -15.51 -11.02
CA LYS A 452 22.37 -16.88 -11.01
C LYS A 452 22.85 -17.32 -9.62
N ASN A 453 23.65 -16.50 -8.95
CA ASN A 453 24.24 -16.83 -7.65
C ASN A 453 23.21 -17.04 -6.52
N LYS A 454 22.07 -16.33 -6.56
CA LYS A 454 20.98 -16.52 -5.59
C LYS A 454 20.21 -17.80 -5.90
N LEU A 455 19.98 -18.10 -7.18
CA LEU A 455 19.30 -19.32 -7.62
C LEU A 455 20.10 -20.58 -7.24
N ILE A 456 21.42 -20.59 -7.48
CA ILE A 456 22.32 -21.70 -7.05
C ILE A 456 22.17 -21.96 -5.54
N LYS A 457 22.20 -20.91 -4.72
CA LYS A 457 22.02 -21.00 -3.26
C LYS A 457 20.62 -21.46 -2.85
N ALA A 458 19.59 -21.14 -3.64
CA ALA A 458 18.22 -21.56 -3.37
C ALA A 458 18.00 -23.05 -3.69
N LEU A 459 18.65 -23.54 -4.75
CA LEU A 459 18.66 -24.94 -5.15
C LEU A 459 19.55 -25.80 -4.25
N GLY A 460 20.58 -25.21 -3.62
CA GLY A 460 21.49 -25.94 -2.72
C GLY A 460 22.50 -26.80 -3.48
N ILE A 461 22.82 -26.45 -4.72
CA ILE A 461 23.72 -27.15 -5.63
C ILE A 461 24.99 -26.33 -5.87
N ASN A 462 26.03 -26.94 -6.44
CA ASN A 462 27.24 -26.22 -6.84
C ASN A 462 27.09 -25.55 -8.22
N GLU A 463 28.06 -24.71 -8.62
CA GLU A 463 27.96 -23.95 -9.86
C GLU A 463 27.96 -24.82 -11.13
N LEU A 464 28.73 -25.90 -11.14
CA LEU A 464 28.80 -26.83 -12.28
C LEU A 464 27.48 -27.60 -12.45
N GLU A 465 26.92 -28.09 -11.34
CA GLU A 465 25.60 -28.74 -11.31
C GLU A 465 24.49 -27.79 -11.78
N ALA A 466 24.55 -26.53 -11.35
CA ALA A 466 23.58 -25.53 -11.76
C ALA A 466 23.64 -25.22 -13.25
N GLU A 467 24.84 -25.13 -13.82
CA GLU A 467 25.01 -24.90 -15.25
C GLU A 467 24.45 -26.07 -16.07
N ALA A 468 24.74 -27.31 -15.68
CA ALA A 468 24.16 -28.49 -16.31
C ALA A 468 22.63 -28.51 -16.20
N LEU A 469 22.09 -28.19 -15.02
CA LEU A 469 20.66 -28.13 -14.75
C LEU A 469 19.96 -27.07 -15.60
N PHE A 470 20.51 -25.84 -15.67
CA PHE A 470 19.94 -24.77 -16.48
C PHE A 470 20.03 -25.05 -17.97
N ASN A 471 21.13 -25.63 -18.44
CA ASN A 471 21.27 -26.01 -19.85
C ASN A 471 20.23 -27.08 -20.23
N ASN A 472 20.05 -28.11 -19.39
CA ASN A 472 19.02 -29.12 -19.60
C ASN A 472 17.62 -28.49 -19.58
N TYR A 473 17.31 -27.72 -18.54
CA TYR A 473 16.02 -27.02 -18.38
C TYR A 473 15.69 -26.14 -19.58
N HIS A 474 16.60 -25.27 -20.00
CA HIS A 474 16.38 -24.37 -21.12
C HIS A 474 16.32 -25.09 -22.46
N SER A 475 16.99 -26.24 -22.62
CA SER A 475 16.86 -27.05 -23.84
C SER A 475 15.50 -27.74 -23.95
N LYS A 476 14.93 -28.15 -22.81
CA LYS A 476 13.66 -28.88 -22.73
C LYS A 476 12.44 -27.98 -22.59
N VAL A 477 12.64 -26.78 -22.07
CA VAL A 477 11.58 -25.79 -21.81
C VAL A 477 11.97 -24.44 -22.43
N PRO A 478 12.19 -24.38 -23.75
CA PRO A 478 12.80 -23.22 -24.40
C PRO A 478 11.93 -21.97 -24.37
N PHE A 479 10.59 -22.10 -24.41
CA PHE A 479 9.69 -20.95 -24.35
C PHE A 479 9.88 -20.06 -23.11
N ILE A 480 10.26 -20.62 -21.97
CA ILE A 480 10.50 -19.84 -20.75
C ILE A 480 11.77 -19.00 -20.90
N LYS A 481 12.83 -19.58 -21.49
CA LYS A 481 14.07 -18.86 -21.77
C LYS A 481 13.80 -17.69 -22.71
N GLU A 482 13.08 -17.95 -23.78
CA GLU A 482 12.79 -16.97 -24.83
C GLU A 482 11.98 -15.79 -24.28
N LEU A 483 10.99 -16.03 -23.41
CA LEU A 483 10.23 -14.96 -22.73
C LEU A 483 11.06 -14.13 -21.75
N THR A 484 12.14 -14.68 -21.20
CA THR A 484 13.00 -13.96 -20.24
C THR A 484 14.16 -13.19 -20.87
N LEU A 485 14.44 -13.43 -22.16
CA LEU A 485 15.51 -12.77 -22.91
C LEU A 485 14.99 -11.64 -23.84
N SER A 486 13.67 -11.56 -24.04
CA SER A 486 12.97 -10.39 -24.57
C SER A 486 12.79 -9.34 -23.48
#